data_AF-A0A2V3YFZ8-F1
#
_entry.id   AF-A0A2V3YFZ8-F1
#
_cell.length_a   1.000
_cell.length_b   1.000
_cell.length_c   1.000
_cell.angle_alpha   90.00
_cell.angle_beta   90.00
_cell.angle_gamma   90.00
#
_symmetry.space_group_name_H-M   'P 1'
#
loop_
_entity.id
_entity.type
_entity.pdbx_description
1 polymer ?
#
loop_
_entity_poly.entity_id
_entity_poly.type
_entity_poly.pdbx_seq_one_letter_code
_entity_poly.pdbx_strand_id
1 'polypeptide(L)'
;MTKIILDFSIGEKLRHYRSLKRYSQMDVVREANLLGSTMSESTYSKIEQGTRNIFASDLVILKIVLGFSYEDLFTDFEKSILEAYK
;
A
#
# COMPACT_ATOMS: atom_id res chain seq x y z
N MET A 1 -15.83 8.21 -6.49
CA MET A 1 -14.40 7.92 -6.27
C MET A 1 -14.06 6.61 -6.97
N THR A 2 -13.00 6.59 -7.79
CA THR A 2 -12.59 5.41 -8.59
C THR A 2 -11.35 4.78 -7.97
N LYS A 3 -11.27 3.45 -7.98
CA LYS A 3 -10.13 2.70 -7.45
C LYS A 3 -9.09 2.44 -8.52
N ILE A 4 -7.84 2.35 -8.10
CA ILE A 4 -6.78 1.69 -8.86
C ILE A 4 -7.02 0.19 -8.74
N ILE A 5 -7.14 -0.50 -9.88
CA ILE A 5 -7.23 -1.95 -9.92
C ILE A 5 -5.81 -2.49 -9.87
N LEU A 6 -5.54 -3.36 -8.89
CA LEU A 6 -4.25 -4.01 -8.70
C LEU A 6 -4.43 -5.48 -9.10
N ASP A 7 -3.75 -5.88 -10.17
CA ASP A 7 -3.65 -7.27 -10.65
C ASP A 7 -2.49 -8.04 -10.00
N PHE A 8 -1.66 -7.36 -9.23
CA PHE A 8 -0.66 -7.92 -8.33
C PHE A 8 -0.78 -7.32 -6.91
N SER A 9 -0.23 -8.01 -5.91
CA SER A 9 -0.25 -7.54 -4.53
C SER A 9 0.89 -6.57 -4.25
N ILE A 10 0.56 -5.39 -3.72
CA ILE A 10 1.53 -4.47 -3.08
C ILE A 10 1.61 -4.68 -1.55
N GLY A 11 0.85 -5.62 -1.02
CA GLY A 11 0.57 -5.73 0.41
C GLY A 11 1.79 -6.09 1.26
N GLU A 12 2.69 -6.92 0.72
CA GLU A 12 3.93 -7.30 1.42
C GLU A 12 4.88 -6.11 1.61
N LYS A 13 5.04 -5.27 0.58
CA LYS A 13 5.82 -4.03 0.67
C LYS A 13 5.21 -3.07 1.68
N LEU A 14 3.89 -2.87 1.65
CA LEU A 14 3.21 -2.02 2.64
C LEU A 14 3.45 -2.52 4.07
N ARG A 15 3.35 -3.84 4.30
CA ARG A 15 3.63 -4.46 5.60
C ARG A 15 5.09 -4.26 6.03
N HIS A 16 6.03 -4.34 5.09
CA HIS A 16 7.45 -4.08 5.34
C HIS A 16 7.66 -2.65 5.87
N TYR A 17 7.19 -1.63 5.14
CA TYR A 17 7.33 -0.23 5.58
C TYR A 17 6.58 0.06 6.88
N ARG A 18 5.40 -0.54 7.08
CA ARG A 18 4.68 -0.44 8.34
C ARG A 18 5.49 -0.98 9.52
N SER A 19 6.16 -2.12 9.32
CA SER A 19 7.02 -2.74 10.33
C SER A 19 8.24 -1.88 10.65
N LEU A 20 8.84 -1.22 9.64
CA LEU A 20 9.94 -0.27 9.85
C LEU A 20 9.52 0.92 10.72
N LYS A 21 8.28 1.39 10.58
CA LYS A 21 7.68 2.44 11.43
C LYS A 21 7.21 1.93 12.80
N ARG A 22 7.22 0.62 13.04
CA ARG A 22 6.67 -0.06 14.23
C ARG A 22 5.17 0.22 14.44
N TYR A 23 4.43 0.38 13.36
CA TYR A 23 3.00 0.66 13.39
C TYR A 23 2.17 -0.64 13.36
N SER A 24 1.09 -0.68 14.13
CA SER A 24 0.00 -1.62 13.88
C SER A 24 -0.80 -1.21 12.64
N GLN A 25 -1.68 -2.08 12.15
CA GLN A 25 -2.60 -1.73 11.06
C GLN A 25 -3.48 -0.54 11.45
N MET A 26 -3.93 -0.50 12.70
CA MET A 26 -4.74 0.59 13.22
C MET A 26 -3.95 1.90 13.35
N ASP A 27 -2.66 1.86 13.68
CA ASP A 27 -1.84 3.09 13.71
C ASP A 27 -1.72 3.74 12.33
N VAL A 28 -1.52 2.94 11.28
CA VAL A 28 -1.52 3.45 9.90
C VAL A 28 -2.86 4.11 9.55
N VAL A 29 -3.97 3.48 9.94
CA VAL A 29 -5.30 4.02 9.66
C VAL A 29 -5.57 5.31 10.43
N ARG A 30 -5.12 5.45 11.68
CA ARG A 30 -5.20 6.71 12.44
C ARG A 30 -4.49 7.83 11.68
N GLU A 31 -3.22 7.63 11.34
CA GLU A 31 -2.41 8.62 10.63
C GLU A 31 -3.00 8.95 9.26
N ALA A 32 -3.47 7.95 8.52
CA ALA A 32 -4.10 8.16 7.21
C ALA A 32 -5.40 8.97 7.33
N ASN A 33 -6.21 8.73 8.35
CA ASN A 33 -7.47 9.45 8.55
C ASN A 33 -7.24 10.92 8.94
N LEU A 34 -6.15 11.24 9.66
CA LEU A 34 -5.72 12.62 9.91
C LEU A 34 -5.38 13.36 8.60
N LEU A 35 -4.98 12.63 7.56
CA LEU A 35 -4.67 13.15 6.22
C LEU A 35 -5.87 13.07 5.25
N GLY A 36 -7.07 12.73 5.74
CA GLY A 36 -8.30 12.74 4.96
C GLY A 36 -8.70 11.41 4.32
N SER A 37 -8.03 10.31 4.64
CA SER A 37 -8.53 8.98 4.27
C SER A 37 -9.80 8.64 5.05
N THR A 38 -10.68 7.84 4.45
CA THR A 38 -11.85 7.26 5.13
C THR A 38 -11.72 5.74 5.29
N MET A 39 -10.50 5.20 5.17
CA MET A 39 -10.28 3.75 5.22
C MET A 39 -10.46 3.21 6.65
N SER A 40 -11.01 2.01 6.77
CA SER A 40 -11.07 1.27 8.03
C SER A 40 -9.81 0.41 8.22
N GLU A 41 -9.55 -0.05 9.45
CA GLU A 41 -8.50 -1.06 9.70
C GLU A 41 -8.71 -2.32 8.86
N SER A 42 -9.96 -2.81 8.78
CA SER A 42 -10.31 -3.96 7.95
C SER A 42 -10.07 -3.72 6.45
N THR A 43 -10.23 -2.48 5.99
CA THR A 43 -9.88 -2.09 4.62
C THR A 43 -8.39 -2.20 4.40
N TYR A 44 -7.60 -1.58 5.28
CA TYR A 44 -6.14 -1.58 5.17
C TYR A 44 -5.56 -2.99 5.29
N SER A 45 -6.11 -3.82 6.20
CA SER A 45 -5.73 -5.23 6.34
C SER A 45 -5.93 -6.03 5.06
N LYS A 46 -7.04 -5.83 4.34
CA LYS A 46 -7.30 -6.49 3.06
C LYS A 46 -6.37 -6.01 1.94
N ILE A 47 -5.97 -4.74 1.97
CA ILE A 47 -4.95 -4.20 1.06
C ILE A 47 -3.59 -4.88 1.34
N GLU A 48 -3.17 -5.00 2.61
CA GLU A 48 -1.94 -5.72 2.98
C GLU A 48 -1.97 -7.21 2.63
N GLN A 49 -3.15 -7.82 2.57
CA GLN A 49 -3.34 -9.20 2.14
C GLN A 49 -3.43 -9.35 0.61
N GLY A 50 -3.44 -8.24 -0.15
CA GLY A 50 -3.60 -8.26 -1.61
C GLY A 50 -5.00 -8.65 -2.08
N THR A 51 -6.01 -8.63 -1.21
CA THR A 51 -7.39 -9.05 -1.53
C THR A 51 -8.32 -7.89 -1.85
N ARG A 52 -7.78 -6.65 -1.90
CA ARG A 52 -8.58 -5.45 -2.18
C ARG A 52 -7.79 -4.39 -2.93
N ASN A 53 -8.47 -3.80 -3.92
CA ASN A 53 -8.07 -2.58 -4.61
C ASN A 53 -8.08 -1.35 -3.71
N ILE A 54 -7.27 -0.35 -4.06
CA ILE A 54 -7.04 0.88 -3.30
C ILE A 54 -7.52 2.12 -4.06
N PHE A 55 -7.93 3.17 -3.36
CA PHE A 55 -8.15 4.48 -3.99
C PHE A 55 -6.80 5.17 -4.27
N ALA A 56 -6.72 5.93 -5.36
CA ALA A 56 -5.49 6.67 -5.69
C ALA A 56 -5.09 7.66 -4.57
N SER A 57 -6.08 8.33 -3.96
CA SER A 57 -5.86 9.21 -2.81
C SER A 57 -5.26 8.47 -1.62
N ASP A 58 -5.77 7.29 -1.30
CA ASP A 58 -5.28 6.47 -0.19
C ASP A 58 -3.86 5.98 -0.46
N LEU A 59 -3.52 5.64 -1.70
CA LEU A 59 -2.15 5.26 -2.07
C LEU A 59 -1.16 6.42 -1.84
N VAL A 60 -1.54 7.64 -2.17
CA VAL A 60 -0.73 8.85 -1.91
C VAL A 60 -0.60 9.10 -0.40
N ILE A 61 -1.68 8.95 0.37
CA ILE A 61 -1.66 9.10 1.83
C ILE A 61 -0.74 8.05 2.46
N LEU A 62 -0.86 6.78 2.07
CA LEU A 62 -0.01 5.71 2.58
C LEU A 62 1.47 5.95 2.29
N LYS A 63 1.81 6.52 1.13
CA LYS A 63 3.18 6.95 0.82
C LYS A 63 3.71 7.92 1.86
N ILE A 64 2.91 8.90 2.27
CA ILE A 64 3.27 9.90 3.28
C ILE A 64 3.41 9.24 4.67
N VAL A 65 2.42 8.44 5.07
CA VAL A 65 2.38 7.80 6.40
C VAL A 65 3.54 6.80 6.59
N LEU A 66 3.80 5.97 5.57
CA LEU A 66 4.76 4.88 5.66
C LEU A 66 6.17 5.27 5.17
N GLY A 67 6.27 6.31 4.34
CA GLY A 67 7.55 6.84 3.86
C GLY A 67 8.25 5.97 2.80
N PHE A 68 7.49 5.32 1.93
CA PHE A 68 8.04 4.56 0.79
C PHE A 68 8.19 5.42 -0.48
N SER A 69 9.00 4.96 -1.43
CA SER A 69 8.98 5.47 -2.81
C SER A 69 8.06 4.59 -3.68
N TYR A 70 7.52 5.13 -4.78
CA TYR A 70 6.66 4.31 -5.65
C TYR A 70 7.47 3.25 -6.38
N GLU A 71 8.71 3.58 -6.71
CA GLU A 71 9.71 2.71 -7.28
C GLU A 71 9.91 1.48 -6.38
N ASP A 72 10.16 1.67 -5.08
CA ASP A 72 10.32 0.56 -4.13
C ASP A 72 9.05 -0.30 -3.98
N LEU A 73 7.87 0.34 -4.09
CA LEU A 73 6.58 -0.33 -3.99
C LEU A 73 6.34 -1.31 -5.16
N PHE A 74 6.83 -0.96 -6.36
CA PHE A 74 6.59 -1.70 -7.59
C PHE A 74 7.81 -2.48 -8.12
N THR A 75 8.99 -2.30 -7.51
CA THR A 75 10.27 -2.88 -7.96
C THR A 75 10.20 -4.38 -8.25
N ASP A 76 9.54 -5.17 -7.39
CA ASP A 76 9.51 -6.62 -7.55
C ASP A 76 8.70 -7.04 -8.80
N PHE A 77 7.65 -6.28 -9.10
CA PHE A 77 6.85 -6.48 -10.31
C PHE A 77 7.58 -5.98 -11.57
N GLU A 78 8.28 -4.84 -11.48
CA GLU A 78 9.12 -4.36 -12.57
C GLU A 78 10.22 -5.38 -12.94
N LYS A 79 10.86 -5.98 -11.92
CA LYS A 79 11.86 -7.04 -12.13
C LYS A 79 11.25 -8.27 -12.77
N SER A 80 10.10 -8.74 -12.30
CA SER A 80 9.47 -9.94 -12.86
C SER A 80 9.11 -9.78 -14.33
N ILE A 81 8.66 -8.59 -14.73
CA ILE A 81 8.44 -8.24 -16.15
C ILE A 81 9.76 -8.30 -16.92
N LEU A 82 10.80 -7.60 -16.45
CA LEU A 82 12.09 -7.53 -17.15
C LEU A 82 12.79 -8.89 -17.27
N GLU A 83 12.59 -9.79 -16.32
CA GLU A 83 13.10 -11.16 -16.34
C GLU A 83 12.28 -12.08 -17.25
N ALA A 84 10.96 -11.90 -17.32
CA ALA A 84 10.09 -12.69 -18.21
C ALA A 84 10.37 -12.45 -19.71
N TYR A 85 11.00 -11.33 -20.06
CA TYR A 85 11.40 -10.99 -21.43
C TYR A 85 12.88 -11.30 -21.75
N LYS A 86 13.61 -11.99 -20.85
CA LYS A 86 14.93 -12.56 -21.12
C LYS A 86 14.85 -14.02 -21.54
#